data_AF-A0A9Q0X3U9-F1
#
_entry.id   AF-A0A9Q0X3U9-F1
#
_cell.length_a   1.000
_cell.length_b   1.000
_cell.length_c   1.000
_cell.angle_alpha   90.00
_cell.angle_beta   90.00
_cell.angle_gamma   90.00
#
_symmetry.space_group_name_H-M   'P 1'
#
loop_
_entity.id
_entity.type
_entity.pdbx_description
1 polymer ?
#
loop_
_entity_poly.entity_id
_entity_poly.type
_entity_poly.pdbx_seq_one_letter_code
_entity_poly.pdbx_strand_id
1 'polypeptide(L)'
;MYHCTVRTLAGVVVESTRSEYGGKGTAIRQVLGKSKMLLGLLEGLPTMLKGEVAMFKMKPQMHYSEVDCPVSPPSSFPKDDELHFEIEMIDFSKVKVVSDDLGVIKKVIDDGQGWESPREPYEVKAWISAKTGDDKVILSPKQGEPYFFTIGKSEVPKGLEMGIGTMTREEKAVIYVTNQYLTESPLMSVVEGFEEVQFEVELIHFIPGFGVFPTKVLVIRNLLYFPCISSINVYSLGIPIAHDIFCFWFPYWTPHYLSIERAFLIIHF
;
A
#
# COMPACT_ATOMS: atom_id res chain seq x y z
N MET A 1 -1.11 2.99 16.17
CA MET A 1 -1.84 4.24 15.96
C MET A 1 -2.48 4.62 17.29
N TYR A 2 -2.29 5.84 17.75
CA TYR A 2 -2.82 6.26 19.04
C TYR A 2 -3.11 7.76 19.09
N HIS A 3 -4.06 8.17 19.91
CA HIS A 3 -4.16 9.56 20.36
C HIS A 3 -3.36 9.75 21.64
N CYS A 4 -2.79 10.94 21.81
CA CYS A 4 -1.99 11.30 22.98
C CYS A 4 -2.47 12.66 23.49
N THR A 5 -2.69 12.75 24.80
CA THR A 5 -2.90 14.01 25.52
C THR A 5 -1.92 14.07 26.68
N VAL A 6 -1.04 15.07 26.64
CA VAL A 6 -0.04 15.32 27.68
C VAL A 6 -0.59 16.34 28.66
N ARG A 7 -0.52 16.04 29.96
CA ARG A 7 -0.98 16.90 31.03
C ARG A 7 0.09 17.07 32.10
N THR A 8 0.09 18.23 32.76
CA THR A 8 0.83 18.40 34.01
C THR A 8 0.20 17.58 35.15
N LEU A 9 0.90 17.42 36.27
CA LEU A 9 0.34 16.76 37.46
C LEU A 9 -0.92 17.47 38.02
N ALA A 10 -1.07 18.77 37.75
CA ALA A 10 -2.25 19.54 38.10
C ALA A 10 -3.43 19.35 37.11
N GLY A 11 -3.25 18.54 36.06
CA GLY A 11 -4.27 18.24 35.05
C GLY A 11 -4.37 19.22 33.89
N VAL A 12 -3.49 20.23 33.85
CA VAL A 12 -3.43 21.22 32.75
C VAL A 12 -2.94 20.54 31.48
N VAL A 13 -3.69 20.69 30.38
CA VAL A 13 -3.27 20.17 29.06
C VAL A 13 -2.07 20.96 28.55
N VAL A 14 -1.01 20.24 28.21
CA VAL A 14 0.21 20.77 27.60
C VAL A 14 0.14 20.64 26.09
N GLU A 15 -0.22 19.45 25.61
CA GLU A 15 -0.28 19.10 24.20
C GLU A 15 -1.31 18.00 24.00
N SER A 16 -2.00 18.00 22.85
CA SER A 16 -2.90 16.91 22.48
C SER A 16 -2.98 16.73 20.98
N THR A 17 -3.19 15.49 20.55
CA THR A 17 -3.52 15.18 19.15
C THR A 17 -5.01 15.33 18.86
N ARG A 18 -5.85 15.36 19.89
CA ARG A 18 -7.31 15.45 19.79
C ARG A 18 -7.77 16.88 19.53
N SER A 19 -8.77 17.05 18.67
CA SER A 19 -9.27 18.38 18.28
C SER A 19 -9.99 19.10 19.43
N GLU A 20 -10.67 18.37 20.31
CA GLU A 20 -11.32 18.91 21.51
C GLU A 20 -10.35 19.55 22.52
N TYR A 21 -9.06 19.24 22.41
CA TYR A 21 -7.98 19.81 23.22
C TYR A 21 -7.02 20.68 22.40
N GLY A 22 -7.44 21.15 21.22
CA GLY A 22 -6.67 22.06 20.36
C GLY A 22 -5.67 21.37 19.41
N GLY A 23 -5.67 20.05 19.34
CA GLY A 23 -4.89 19.28 18.37
C GLY A 23 -5.52 19.24 16.97
N LYS A 24 -4.85 18.55 16.03
CA LYS A 24 -5.34 18.41 14.64
C LYS A 24 -6.48 17.39 14.47
N GLY A 25 -6.72 16.54 15.46
CA GLY A 25 -7.68 15.43 15.36
C GLY A 25 -7.11 14.16 14.69
N THR A 26 -5.86 14.17 14.24
CA THR A 26 -5.21 13.02 13.60
C THR A 26 -4.45 12.17 14.61
N ALA A 27 -4.70 10.86 14.60
CA ALA A 27 -3.95 9.91 15.43
C ALA A 27 -2.49 9.79 14.98
N ILE A 28 -1.58 9.60 15.93
CA ILE A 28 -0.16 9.40 15.65
C ILE A 28 0.06 7.96 15.16
N ARG A 29 0.77 7.81 14.04
CA ARG A 29 1.30 6.53 13.54
C ARG A 29 2.79 6.44 13.86
N GLN A 30 3.18 5.37 14.56
CA GLN A 30 4.57 5.04 14.85
C GLN A 30 4.84 3.61 14.41
N VAL A 31 6.02 3.36 13.83
CA VAL A 31 6.51 2.03 13.50
C VAL A 31 7.60 1.68 14.51
N LEU A 32 7.30 0.74 15.41
CA LEU A 32 8.24 0.32 16.45
C LEU A 32 9.56 -0.15 15.83
N GLY A 33 10.68 0.35 16.37
CA GLY A 33 12.03 0.05 15.91
C GLY A 33 12.48 0.81 14.65
N LYS A 34 11.61 1.63 14.04
CA LYS A 34 11.98 2.49 12.89
C LYS A 34 11.70 3.96 13.13
N SER A 35 10.58 4.29 13.76
CA SER A 35 10.24 5.68 14.07
C SER A 35 11.05 6.19 15.26
N LYS A 36 11.36 7.49 15.25
CA LYS A 36 11.97 8.18 16.38
C LYS A 36 10.90 8.44 17.44
N MET A 37 11.11 7.94 18.65
CA MET A 37 10.10 7.95 19.71
C MET A 37 10.73 8.33 21.05
N LEU A 38 9.92 8.89 21.94
CA LEU A 38 10.30 9.08 23.35
C LEU A 38 10.46 7.72 24.02
N LEU A 39 11.46 7.59 24.91
CA LEU A 39 11.77 6.33 25.59
C LEU A 39 10.55 5.74 26.32
N GLY A 40 9.81 6.57 27.07
CA GLY A 40 8.62 6.14 27.79
C GLY A 40 7.49 5.66 26.88
N LEU A 41 7.36 6.21 25.66
CA LEU A 41 6.39 5.73 24.68
C LEU A 41 6.87 4.44 24.00
N LEU A 42 8.16 4.32 23.74
CA LEU A 42 8.77 3.12 23.19
C LEU A 42 8.56 1.91 24.13
N GLU A 43 8.68 2.11 25.44
CA GLU A 43 8.43 1.08 26.45
C GLU A 43 6.94 0.89 26.76
N GLY A 44 6.15 1.98 26.78
CA GLY A 44 4.76 1.96 27.20
C GLY A 44 3.81 1.40 26.15
N LEU A 45 3.91 1.84 24.90
CA LEU A 45 2.96 1.45 23.83
C LEU A 45 2.86 -0.06 23.60
N PRO A 46 3.94 -0.86 23.65
CA PRO A 46 3.85 -2.32 23.51
C PRO A 46 3.09 -3.04 24.63
N THR A 47 2.86 -2.37 25.77
CA THR A 47 2.14 -2.98 26.91
C THR A 47 0.63 -2.81 26.82
N MET A 48 0.15 -1.98 25.87
CA MET A 48 -1.27 -1.65 25.71
C MET A 48 -2.03 -2.63 24.84
N LEU A 49 -3.33 -2.76 25.11
CA LEU A 49 -4.30 -3.46 24.27
C LEU A 49 -4.97 -2.49 23.28
N LYS A 50 -5.53 -3.05 22.20
CA LYS A 50 -6.32 -2.27 21.24
C LYS A 50 -7.57 -1.73 21.93
N GLY A 51 -7.82 -0.44 21.79
CA GLY A 51 -8.91 0.30 22.43
C GLY A 51 -8.62 0.70 23.89
N GLU A 52 -7.46 0.33 24.44
CA GLU A 52 -7.09 0.72 25.80
C GLU A 52 -6.81 2.22 25.89
N VAL A 53 -7.28 2.84 26.98
CA VAL A 53 -6.85 4.16 27.41
C VAL A 53 -5.98 3.99 28.66
N ALA A 54 -4.71 4.34 28.56
CA ALA A 54 -3.75 4.27 29.65
C ALA A 54 -3.16 5.64 29.96
N MET A 55 -2.80 5.87 31.21
CA MET A 55 -2.07 7.06 31.64
C MET A 55 -0.68 6.65 32.10
N PHE A 56 0.35 7.09 31.36
CA PHE A 56 1.74 6.91 31.73
C PHE A 56 2.23 8.15 32.48
N LYS A 57 2.61 7.97 33.74
CA LYS A 57 3.30 8.99 34.52
C LYS A 57 4.79 8.96 34.17
N MET A 58 5.24 9.95 33.40
CA MET A 58 6.58 10.01 32.83
C MET A 58 7.43 11.09 33.50
N LYS A 59 8.56 10.67 34.08
CA LYS A 59 9.62 11.58 34.53
C LYS A 59 10.33 12.23 33.34
N PRO A 60 11.04 13.36 33.53
CA PRO A 60 11.82 14.03 32.48
C PRO A 60 12.69 13.10 31.64
N GLN A 61 13.35 12.13 32.28
CA GLN A 61 14.26 11.18 31.63
C GLN A 61 13.54 10.11 30.79
N MET A 62 12.22 9.99 30.90
CA MET A 62 11.40 9.09 30.08
C MET A 62 10.76 9.82 28.89
N HIS A 63 10.88 11.15 28.81
CA HIS A 63 10.41 11.94 27.69
C HIS A 63 11.55 12.77 27.07
N TYR A 64 11.42 14.08 26.97
CA TYR A 64 12.33 14.93 26.19
C TYR A 64 13.67 15.23 26.86
N SER A 65 13.82 14.98 28.17
CA SER A 65 15.09 15.18 28.90
C SER A 65 15.90 13.88 29.03
N GLU A 66 15.63 12.91 28.16
CA GLU A 66 16.50 11.75 27.93
C GLU A 66 17.77 12.21 27.16
N VAL A 67 18.93 11.64 27.50
CA VAL A 67 20.25 12.12 27.06
C VAL A 67 20.42 12.00 25.54
N ASP A 68 19.92 10.91 24.97
CA ASP A 68 20.01 10.59 23.54
C ASP A 68 18.65 10.70 22.83
N CYS A 69 17.77 11.58 23.33
CA CYS A 69 16.38 11.66 22.87
C CYS A 69 16.33 11.95 21.36
N PRO A 70 15.76 11.05 20.54
CA PRO A 70 15.78 11.20 19.09
C PRO A 70 14.77 12.23 18.58
N VAL A 71 13.95 12.80 19.47
CA VAL A 71 12.86 13.74 19.16
C VAL A 71 13.08 15.05 19.91
N SER A 72 12.90 16.17 19.23
CA SER A 72 12.99 17.50 19.86
C SER A 72 11.65 17.95 20.45
N PRO A 73 11.64 18.57 21.65
CA PRO A 73 10.42 19.12 22.22
C PRO A 73 9.93 20.35 21.46
N PRO A 74 8.62 20.64 21.46
CA PRO A 74 8.09 21.96 21.14
C PRO A 74 8.70 23.04 22.04
N SER A 75 8.81 24.27 21.55
CA SER A 75 9.53 25.36 22.23
C SER A 75 9.01 25.71 23.63
N SER A 76 7.71 25.53 23.88
CA SER A 76 7.04 25.81 25.17
C SER A 76 6.75 24.56 26.00
N PHE A 77 7.31 23.40 25.64
CA PHE A 77 7.03 22.15 26.34
C PHE A 77 7.80 22.07 27.68
N PRO A 78 7.14 21.74 28.80
CA PRO A 78 7.75 21.62 30.12
C PRO A 78 8.59 20.33 30.23
N LYS A 79 9.73 20.29 29.56
CA LYS A 79 10.59 19.10 29.43
C LYS A 79 11.24 18.65 30.75
N ASP A 80 11.37 19.53 31.73
CA ASP A 80 12.01 19.25 33.01
C ASP A 80 10.99 18.80 34.09
N ASP A 81 9.70 18.77 33.74
CA ASP A 81 8.62 18.38 34.64
C ASP A 81 8.23 16.90 34.48
N GLU A 82 7.66 16.35 35.55
CA GLU A 82 6.94 15.09 35.49
C GLU A 82 5.55 15.30 34.90
N LEU A 83 5.19 14.51 33.89
CA LEU A 83 3.98 14.71 33.09
C LEU A 83 3.16 13.41 33.00
N HIS A 84 1.86 13.56 32.81
CA HIS A 84 0.94 12.47 32.51
C HIS A 84 0.70 12.40 30.99
N PHE A 85 1.11 11.29 30.38
CA PHE A 85 0.84 10.97 28.98
C PHE A 85 -0.37 10.03 28.93
N GLU A 86 -1.54 10.59 28.64
CA GLU A 86 -2.75 9.82 28.42
C GLU A 86 -2.79 9.36 26.96
N ILE A 87 -2.73 8.05 26.76
CA ILE A 87 -2.69 7.40 25.45
C ILE A 87 -3.96 6.60 25.26
N GLU A 88 -4.65 6.84 24.15
CA GLU A 88 -5.68 5.93 23.63
C GLU A 88 -5.09 5.13 22.47
N MET A 89 -4.96 3.82 22.64
CA MET A 89 -4.48 2.92 21.61
C MET A 89 -5.60 2.62 20.61
N ILE A 90 -5.60 3.28 19.46
CA ILE A 90 -6.60 3.06 18.42
C ILE A 90 -6.45 1.69 17.78
N ASP A 91 -5.24 1.38 17.35
CA ASP A 91 -4.96 0.14 16.64
C ASP A 91 -3.45 -0.11 16.53
N PHE A 92 -3.06 -1.38 16.53
CA PHE A 92 -1.71 -1.79 16.20
C PHE A 92 -1.76 -3.09 15.40
N SER A 93 -0.82 -3.23 14.46
CA SER A 93 -0.70 -4.41 13.63
C SER A 93 0.72 -4.50 13.07
N LYS A 94 1.09 -5.68 12.59
CA LYS A 94 2.26 -5.80 11.72
C LYS A 94 2.03 -4.99 10.45
N VAL A 95 3.06 -4.30 9.99
CA VAL A 95 3.03 -3.50 8.76
C VAL A 95 4.24 -3.82 7.90
N LYS A 96 4.09 -3.62 6.59
CA LYS A 96 5.19 -3.62 5.63
C LYS A 96 5.59 -2.17 5.37
N VAL A 97 6.83 -1.83 5.71
CA VAL A 97 7.43 -0.56 5.32
C VAL A 97 7.84 -0.66 3.85
N VAL A 98 7.27 0.20 3.00
CA VAL A 98 7.49 0.18 1.56
C VAL A 98 8.57 1.17 1.14
N SER A 99 8.68 2.31 1.85
CA SER A 99 9.77 3.27 1.69
C SER A 99 10.58 3.43 2.99
N ASP A 100 11.91 3.59 2.87
CA ASP A 100 12.82 3.62 4.03
C ASP A 100 12.58 4.83 4.96
N ASP A 101 12.08 5.93 4.40
CA ASP A 101 11.70 7.15 5.11
C ASP A 101 10.32 7.08 5.78
N LEU A 102 9.67 5.90 5.76
CA LEU A 102 8.33 5.65 6.30
C LEU A 102 7.21 6.42 5.60
N GLY A 103 7.47 7.06 4.47
CA GLY A 103 6.45 7.80 3.73
C GLY A 103 5.42 6.93 3.00
N VAL A 104 5.72 5.65 2.80
CA VAL A 104 4.78 4.64 2.29
C VAL A 104 4.81 3.41 3.21
N ILE A 105 3.68 3.13 3.84
CA ILE A 105 3.50 1.98 4.74
C ILE A 105 2.24 1.22 4.34
N LYS A 106 2.33 -0.10 4.27
CA LYS A 106 1.19 -0.98 4.01
C LYS A 106 0.81 -1.78 5.25
N LYS A 107 -0.47 -1.73 5.63
CA LYS A 107 -1.09 -2.63 6.59
C LYS A 107 -2.00 -3.61 5.85
N VAL A 108 -1.72 -4.91 5.95
CA VAL A 108 -2.60 -5.94 5.39
C VAL A 108 -3.85 -6.07 6.27
N ILE A 109 -5.02 -6.11 5.66
CA ILE A 109 -6.32 -6.41 6.29
C ILE A 109 -6.62 -7.90 6.05
N ASP A 110 -6.67 -8.30 4.79
CA ASP A 110 -6.88 -9.68 4.36
C ASP A 110 -5.72 -10.11 3.47
N ASP A 111 -5.15 -11.28 3.76
CA ASP A 111 -4.06 -11.85 2.96
C ASP A 111 -4.56 -12.20 1.55
N GLY A 112 -3.73 -11.89 0.55
CA GLY A 112 -3.99 -12.32 -0.82
C GLY A 112 -3.53 -13.76 -1.10
N GLN A 113 -3.55 -14.11 -2.38
CA GLN A 113 -3.24 -15.42 -2.91
C GLN A 113 -2.01 -15.37 -3.81
N GLY A 114 -1.19 -16.42 -3.70
CA GLY A 114 0.04 -16.56 -4.47
C GLY A 114 1.19 -15.71 -3.91
N TRP A 115 2.25 -15.59 -4.70
CA TRP A 115 3.48 -14.91 -4.31
C TRP A 115 3.86 -13.78 -5.28
N GLU A 116 3.15 -13.67 -6.39
CA GLU A 116 3.43 -12.67 -7.42
C GLU A 116 2.80 -11.33 -7.04
N SER A 117 3.49 -10.24 -7.38
CA SER A 117 3.02 -8.87 -7.20
C SER A 117 3.09 -8.11 -8.52
N PRO A 118 2.20 -7.13 -8.74
CA PRO A 118 2.20 -6.38 -9.98
C PRO A 118 3.47 -5.54 -10.10
N ARG A 119 4.06 -5.54 -11.30
CA ARG A 119 5.26 -4.78 -11.66
C ARG A 119 5.03 -4.10 -13.00
N GLU A 120 5.81 -3.08 -13.33
CA GLU A 120 5.71 -2.48 -14.66
C GLU A 120 5.99 -3.53 -15.77
N PRO A 121 5.20 -3.60 -16.85
CA PRO A 121 4.03 -2.77 -17.21
C PRO A 121 2.68 -3.49 -16.97
N TYR A 122 2.44 -4.02 -15.77
CA TYR A 122 1.25 -4.83 -15.49
C TYR A 122 -0.01 -3.96 -15.44
N GLU A 123 -1.08 -4.50 -15.98
CA GLU A 123 -2.42 -3.92 -15.88
C GLU A 123 -3.05 -4.43 -14.59
N VAL A 124 -3.51 -3.51 -13.76
CA VAL A 124 -4.06 -3.77 -12.43
C VAL A 124 -5.54 -3.42 -12.41
N LYS A 125 -6.33 -4.28 -11.75
CA LYS A 125 -7.73 -4.04 -11.44
C LYS A 125 -7.91 -4.03 -9.92
N ALA A 126 -8.35 -2.91 -9.35
CA ALA A 126 -8.46 -2.75 -7.90
C ALA A 126 -9.63 -1.86 -7.47
N TRP A 127 -10.25 -2.18 -6.32
CA TRP A 127 -11.08 -1.22 -5.61
C TRP A 127 -10.19 -0.31 -4.80
N ILE A 128 -10.44 1.00 -4.86
CA ILE A 128 -9.66 2.01 -4.17
C ILE A 128 -10.62 3.01 -3.55
N SER A 129 -10.43 3.28 -2.27
CA SER A 129 -11.02 4.43 -1.58
C SER A 129 -9.94 5.13 -0.77
N ALA A 130 -10.15 6.41 -0.48
CA ALA A 130 -9.15 7.21 0.23
C ALA A 130 -9.78 8.15 1.23
N LYS A 131 -9.12 8.29 2.38
CA LYS A 131 -9.45 9.25 3.43
C LYS A 131 -8.20 9.90 3.99
N THR A 132 -8.36 11.09 4.57
CA THR A 132 -7.29 11.78 5.31
C THR A 132 -7.07 11.18 6.70
N GLY A 133 -6.05 11.66 7.41
CA GLY A 133 -5.77 11.29 8.80
C GLY A 133 -6.87 11.65 9.81
N ASP A 134 -7.69 12.66 9.52
CA ASP A 134 -8.89 13.07 10.27
C ASP A 134 -10.18 12.40 9.75
N ASP A 135 -10.06 11.27 9.04
CA ASP A 135 -11.15 10.45 8.51
C ASP A 135 -12.08 11.13 7.49
N LYS A 136 -11.68 12.28 6.93
CA LYS A 136 -12.40 12.92 5.83
C LYS A 136 -12.19 12.14 4.53
N VAL A 137 -13.28 11.71 3.91
CA VAL A 137 -13.25 10.96 2.64
C VAL A 137 -12.80 11.88 1.51
N ILE A 138 -11.76 11.45 0.77
CA ILE A 138 -11.20 12.14 -0.40
C ILE A 138 -11.62 11.44 -1.70
N LEU A 139 -11.60 10.11 -1.70
CA LEU A 139 -12.04 9.26 -2.81
C LEU A 139 -13.03 8.25 -2.27
N SER A 140 -14.29 8.37 -2.68
CA SER A 140 -15.32 7.42 -2.29
C SER A 140 -15.15 6.10 -3.06
N PRO A 141 -15.57 4.96 -2.47
CA PRO A 141 -15.69 3.72 -3.22
C PRO A 141 -16.63 3.95 -4.41
N LYS A 142 -16.13 3.80 -5.65
CA LYS A 142 -16.99 3.89 -6.83
C LYS A 142 -18.05 2.78 -6.78
N GLN A 143 -19.31 3.16 -6.89
CA GLN A 143 -20.37 2.19 -7.17
C GLN A 143 -20.27 1.77 -8.63
N GLY A 144 -20.04 0.48 -8.89
CA GLY A 144 -20.11 -0.10 -10.23
C GLY A 144 -18.84 -0.84 -10.65
N GLU A 145 -17.78 -0.10 -10.96
CA GLU A 145 -16.57 -0.68 -11.58
C GLU A 145 -15.28 -0.35 -10.82
N PRO A 146 -14.39 -1.34 -10.65
CA PRO A 146 -13.08 -1.12 -10.05
C PRO A 146 -12.17 -0.33 -11.01
N TYR A 147 -11.18 0.32 -10.43
CA TYR A 147 -10.18 1.06 -11.19
C TYR A 147 -9.32 0.10 -12.00
N PHE A 148 -9.03 0.49 -13.24
CA PHE A 148 -8.15 -0.22 -14.15
C PHE A 148 -7.07 0.73 -14.65
N PHE A 149 -5.80 0.38 -14.43
CA PHE A 149 -4.66 1.21 -14.78
C PHE A 149 -3.41 0.34 -14.98
N THR A 150 -2.37 0.91 -15.61
CA THR A 150 -1.08 0.26 -15.82
C THR A 150 -0.05 0.78 -14.82
N ILE A 151 0.63 -0.14 -14.12
CA ILE A 151 1.78 0.22 -13.28
C ILE A 151 2.88 0.84 -14.13
N GLY A 152 3.43 1.98 -13.68
CA GLY A 152 4.50 2.73 -14.36
C GLY A 152 4.01 3.85 -15.27
N LYS A 153 2.69 3.99 -15.49
CA LYS A 153 2.12 5.08 -16.29
C LYS A 153 1.70 6.31 -15.48
N SER A 154 1.98 6.34 -14.17
CA SER A 154 1.61 7.46 -13.28
C SER A 154 0.10 7.78 -13.29
N GLU A 155 -0.73 6.74 -13.46
CA GLU A 155 -2.20 6.88 -13.47
C GLU A 155 -2.79 7.04 -12.06
N VAL A 156 -2.01 6.71 -11.04
CA VAL A 156 -2.31 6.84 -9.61
C VAL A 156 -1.14 7.51 -8.88
N PRO A 157 -1.32 8.02 -7.64
CA PRO A 157 -0.23 8.63 -6.89
C PRO A 157 0.93 7.65 -6.69
N LYS A 158 2.18 8.14 -6.78
CA LYS A 158 3.40 7.32 -6.70
C LYS A 158 3.41 6.40 -5.49
N GLY A 159 3.08 6.91 -4.30
CA GLY A 159 3.06 6.09 -3.09
C GLY A 159 1.99 5.01 -3.09
N LEU A 160 0.83 5.27 -3.70
CA LEU A 160 -0.21 4.27 -3.88
C LEU A 160 0.26 3.16 -4.84
N GLU A 161 0.87 3.52 -5.96
CA GLU A 161 1.45 2.57 -6.92
C GLU A 161 2.51 1.69 -6.25
N MET A 162 3.43 2.30 -5.48
CA MET A 162 4.45 1.58 -4.70
C MET A 162 3.83 0.58 -3.73
N GLY A 163 2.77 0.97 -3.01
CA GLY A 163 2.07 0.08 -2.09
C GLY A 163 1.41 -1.10 -2.80
N ILE A 164 0.70 -0.84 -3.90
CA ILE A 164 0.04 -1.86 -4.74
C ILE A 164 1.06 -2.83 -5.34
N GLY A 165 2.24 -2.33 -5.74
CA GLY A 165 3.35 -3.15 -6.22
C GLY A 165 3.90 -4.15 -5.20
N THR A 166 3.47 -4.07 -3.93
CA THR A 166 3.80 -5.05 -2.89
C THR A 166 2.66 -6.00 -2.54
N MET A 167 1.49 -5.84 -3.16
CA MET A 167 0.29 -6.62 -2.87
C MET A 167 0.28 -7.91 -3.70
N THR A 168 -0.42 -8.91 -3.20
CA THR A 168 -0.75 -10.15 -3.92
C THR A 168 -2.19 -10.12 -4.41
N ARG A 169 -2.54 -10.98 -5.35
CA ARG A 169 -3.90 -11.06 -5.91
C ARG A 169 -4.92 -11.32 -4.78
N GLU A 170 -6.08 -10.66 -4.82
CA GLU A 170 -7.13 -10.71 -3.80
C GLU A 170 -6.72 -10.15 -2.42
N GLU A 171 -5.54 -9.55 -2.28
CA GLU A 171 -5.13 -8.91 -1.02
C GLU A 171 -5.97 -7.64 -0.76
N LYS A 172 -6.39 -7.48 0.50
CA LYS A 172 -6.98 -6.24 0.99
C LYS A 172 -6.04 -5.55 1.96
N ALA A 173 -5.75 -4.27 1.76
CA ALA A 173 -4.79 -3.54 2.58
C ALA A 173 -5.15 -2.06 2.72
N VAL A 174 -4.62 -1.42 3.78
CA VAL A 174 -4.54 0.04 3.89
C VAL A 174 -3.11 0.48 3.57
N ILE A 175 -2.96 1.37 2.61
CA ILE A 175 -1.69 1.99 2.24
C ILE A 175 -1.70 3.44 2.73
N TYR A 176 -0.79 3.75 3.63
CA TYR A 176 -0.59 5.10 4.17
C TYR A 176 0.50 5.78 3.36
N VAL A 177 0.18 6.97 2.83
CA VAL A 177 1.04 7.72 1.93
C VAL A 177 1.18 9.14 2.42
N THR A 178 2.41 9.56 2.73
CA THR A 178 2.72 10.95 3.10
C THR A 178 2.80 11.86 1.88
N ASN A 179 2.65 13.17 2.11
CA ASN A 179 2.62 14.20 1.06
C ASN A 179 3.71 14.08 -0.02
N GLN A 180 4.94 13.74 0.35
CA GLN A 180 6.08 13.59 -0.56
C GLN A 180 5.91 12.47 -1.61
N TYR A 181 4.98 11.53 -1.37
CA TYR A 181 4.62 10.44 -2.28
C TYR A 181 3.21 10.58 -2.87
N LEU A 182 2.49 11.67 -2.55
CA LEU A 182 1.19 12.01 -3.14
C LEU A 182 1.41 12.85 -4.40
N THR A 183 1.66 12.18 -5.53
CA THR A 183 1.77 12.85 -6.84
C THR A 183 0.40 13.05 -7.47
N GLU A 184 0.23 14.14 -8.20
CA GLU A 184 -0.95 14.34 -9.06
C GLU A 184 -1.07 13.21 -10.08
N SER A 185 -2.30 12.79 -10.33
CA SER A 185 -2.63 11.70 -11.25
C SER A 185 -4.08 11.79 -11.72
N PRO A 186 -4.47 11.08 -12.79
CA PRO A 186 -5.87 10.94 -13.20
C PRO A 186 -6.81 10.48 -12.08
N LEU A 187 -6.34 9.61 -11.17
CA LEU A 187 -7.12 9.17 -10.00
C LEU A 187 -7.28 10.28 -8.95
N MET A 188 -6.25 11.10 -8.76
CA MET A 188 -6.19 12.12 -7.72
C MET A 188 -5.49 13.37 -8.26
N SER A 189 -6.31 14.30 -8.78
CA SER A 189 -5.84 15.53 -9.43
C SER A 189 -5.46 16.65 -8.46
N VAL A 190 -5.91 16.57 -7.20
CA VAL A 190 -5.57 17.54 -6.15
C VAL A 190 -4.92 16.80 -5.00
N VAL A 191 -3.67 17.16 -4.72
CA VAL A 191 -2.85 16.55 -3.66
C VAL A 191 -2.33 17.58 -2.65
N GLU A 192 -2.56 18.87 -2.88
CA GLU A 192 -2.14 19.93 -1.96
C GLU A 192 -2.98 19.94 -0.69
N GLY A 193 -2.32 20.19 0.45
CA GLY A 193 -2.95 20.33 1.75
C GLY A 193 -3.15 19.05 2.55
N PHE A 194 -2.79 17.88 2.01
CA PHE A 194 -2.81 16.62 2.74
C PHE A 194 -1.42 16.29 3.32
N GLU A 195 -1.35 15.99 4.63
CA GLU A 195 -0.11 15.52 5.26
C GLU A 195 0.10 14.01 5.05
N GLU A 196 -0.97 13.23 5.22
CA GLU A 196 -1.04 11.78 5.00
C GLU A 196 -2.42 11.43 4.43
N VAL A 197 -2.45 10.53 3.44
CA VAL A 197 -3.68 9.92 2.92
C VAL A 197 -3.63 8.42 3.15
N GLN A 198 -4.77 7.87 3.57
CA GLN A 198 -4.97 6.45 3.82
C GLN A 198 -5.81 5.89 2.67
N PHE A 199 -5.19 5.05 1.84
CA PHE A 199 -5.86 4.35 0.76
C PHE A 199 -6.27 2.95 1.21
N GLU A 200 -7.56 2.65 1.23
CA GLU A 200 -8.04 1.27 1.36
C GLU A 200 -8.12 0.66 -0.04
N VAL A 201 -7.39 -0.42 -0.26
CA VAL A 201 -7.22 -1.09 -1.55
C VAL A 201 -7.60 -2.56 -1.43
N GLU A 202 -8.41 -3.03 -2.38
CA GLU A 202 -8.64 -4.45 -2.63
C GLU A 202 -8.13 -4.78 -4.03
N LEU A 203 -7.02 -5.51 -4.11
CA LEU A 203 -6.38 -5.86 -5.37
C LEU A 203 -7.09 -7.07 -5.99
N ILE A 204 -7.97 -6.85 -6.95
CA ILE A 204 -8.77 -7.93 -7.54
C ILE A 204 -7.87 -8.86 -8.36
N HIS A 205 -7.15 -8.30 -9.33
CA HIS A 205 -6.27 -9.06 -10.22
C HIS A 205 -5.29 -8.14 -10.93
N PHE A 206 -4.25 -8.75 -11.50
CA PHE A 206 -3.32 -8.08 -12.41
C PHE A 206 -2.86 -9.05 -13.50
N ILE A 207 -2.55 -8.51 -14.66
CA ILE A 207 -2.01 -9.27 -15.80
C ILE A 207 -0.80 -8.55 -16.39
N PRO A 208 0.16 -9.26 -17.00
CA PRO A 208 1.22 -8.61 -17.76
C PRO A 208 0.62 -7.76 -18.87
N GLY A 209 0.94 -6.46 -18.88
CA GLY A 209 0.57 -5.59 -19.98
C GLY A 209 1.37 -5.97 -21.21
N PHE A 210 0.68 -6.33 -22.29
CA PHE A 210 1.32 -6.48 -23.58
C PHE A 210 1.58 -5.08 -24.10
N GLY A 211 2.80 -4.58 -23.89
CA GLY A 211 3.27 -3.43 -24.65
C GLY A 211 2.98 -3.68 -26.13
N VAL A 212 2.40 -2.69 -26.81
CA VAL A 212 2.24 -2.74 -28.26
C VAL A 212 3.63 -2.96 -28.84
N PHE A 213 3.95 -4.20 -29.22
CA PHE A 213 5.16 -4.46 -29.98
C PHE A 213 5.04 -3.61 -31.25
N PRO A 214 6.07 -2.84 -31.64
CA PRO A 214 6.03 -1.99 -32.83
C PRO A 214 5.93 -2.77 -34.16
N THR A 215 5.54 -4.04 -34.13
CA THR A 215 5.30 -4.86 -35.29
C THR A 215 3.95 -5.57 -35.11
N LYS A 216 3.22 -5.66 -36.22
CA LYS A 216 1.88 -6.22 -36.34
C LYS A 216 1.85 -7.65 -35.78
N VAL A 217 1.56 -7.86 -34.50
CA VAL A 217 1.40 -9.20 -33.92
C VAL A 217 -0.08 -9.40 -33.60
N LEU A 218 -0.73 -10.32 -34.32
CA LEU A 218 -2.09 -10.77 -34.03
C LEU A 218 -2.01 -11.90 -32.99
N VAL A 219 -2.49 -11.65 -31.76
CA VAL A 219 -2.60 -12.67 -30.71
C VAL A 219 -4.01 -13.27 -30.75
N ILE A 220 -4.15 -14.49 -31.25
CA ILE A 220 -5.42 -15.23 -31.24
C ILE A 220 -5.57 -15.95 -29.89
N ARG A 221 -6.60 -15.61 -29.10
CA ARG A 221 -7.00 -16.34 -27.89
C ARG A 221 -8.10 -17.34 -28.23
N ASN A 222 -8.04 -18.54 -27.62
CA ASN A 222 -8.93 -19.70 -27.80
C ASN A 222 -8.73 -20.54 -29.09
N LEU A 223 -7.58 -21.20 -29.20
CA LEU A 223 -7.54 -22.46 -29.97
C LEU A 223 -8.13 -23.56 -29.09
N LEU A 224 -9.42 -23.85 -29.29
CA LEU A 224 -10.05 -25.03 -28.71
C LEU A 224 -9.30 -26.27 -29.19
N TYR A 225 -8.88 -27.07 -28.21
CA TYR A 225 -8.50 -28.49 -28.26
C TYR A 225 -8.40 -29.11 -29.67
N PHE A 226 -7.18 -29.33 -30.14
CA PHE A 226 -6.91 -30.34 -31.17
C PHE A 226 -5.97 -31.40 -30.58
N PRO A 227 -6.35 -32.69 -30.57
CA PRO A 227 -5.45 -33.74 -30.09
C PRO A 227 -4.30 -33.89 -31.09
N CYS A 228 -3.07 -33.82 -30.58
CA CYS A 228 -1.80 -34.15 -31.25
C CYS A 228 -1.84 -34.10 -32.79
N ILE A 229 -1.62 -32.92 -33.37
CA ILE A 229 -1.14 -32.81 -34.75
C ILE A 229 0.24 -32.18 -34.67
N SER A 230 1.26 -32.94 -35.08
CA SER A 230 2.67 -32.55 -35.12
C SER A 230 3.00 -31.47 -36.17
N SER A 231 2.01 -30.74 -36.65
CA SER A 231 2.14 -29.72 -37.69
C SER A 231 0.82 -28.96 -37.87
N ILE A 232 0.76 -27.72 -37.39
CA ILE A 232 -0.34 -26.79 -37.75
C ILE A 232 -0.13 -26.40 -39.21
N ASN A 233 -1.02 -26.84 -40.10
CA ASN A 233 -0.97 -26.49 -41.52
C ASN A 233 -1.68 -25.13 -41.74
N VAL A 234 -0.90 -24.06 -41.81
CA VAL A 234 -1.36 -22.65 -41.80
C VAL A 234 -2.12 -22.25 -43.08
N TYR A 235 -2.13 -23.10 -44.11
CA TYR A 235 -2.80 -22.84 -45.40
C TYR A 235 -4.33 -22.75 -45.32
N SER A 236 -4.97 -23.23 -44.25
CA SER A 236 -6.43 -23.17 -44.09
C SER A 236 -6.98 -21.78 -43.70
N LEU A 237 -6.11 -20.83 -43.34
CA LEU A 237 -6.50 -19.50 -42.87
C LEU A 237 -6.33 -18.38 -43.92
N GLY A 238 -5.86 -18.69 -45.13
CA GLY A 238 -5.77 -17.72 -46.23
C GLY A 238 -4.75 -16.58 -46.05
N ILE A 239 -3.75 -16.75 -45.17
CA ILE A 239 -2.74 -15.72 -44.87
C ILE A 239 -1.50 -15.95 -45.76
N PRO A 240 -1.02 -14.94 -46.51
CA PRO A 240 0.21 -15.06 -47.30
C PRO A 240 1.43 -15.13 -46.37
N ILE A 241 2.31 -16.09 -46.63
CA ILE A 241 3.45 -16.45 -45.79
C ILE A 241 4.54 -15.37 -45.90
N ALA A 242 4.94 -14.79 -44.77
CA ALA A 242 6.28 -14.27 -44.58
C ALA A 242 6.90 -15.02 -43.38
N HIS A 243 8.18 -15.36 -43.52
CA HIS A 243 8.90 -16.33 -42.71
C HIS A 243 9.06 -15.88 -41.25
N ASP A 244 8.35 -16.53 -40.33
CA ASP A 244 8.84 -17.08 -39.04
C ASP A 244 7.68 -17.21 -38.05
N ILE A 245 7.28 -18.45 -37.76
CA ILE A 245 6.30 -18.80 -36.73
C ILE A 245 7.07 -19.35 -35.54
N PHE A 246 7.05 -18.62 -34.42
CA PHE A 246 7.60 -19.11 -33.15
C PHE A 246 6.48 -19.60 -32.25
N CYS A 247 6.43 -20.92 -32.03
CA CYS A 247 5.59 -21.52 -30.98
C CYS A 247 6.39 -21.55 -29.67
N PHE A 248 6.04 -20.67 -28.72
CA PHE A 248 6.59 -20.74 -27.37
C PHE A 248 5.78 -21.71 -26.51
N TRP A 249 6.44 -22.79 -26.08
CA TRP A 249 5.92 -23.72 -25.09
C TRP A 249 6.47 -23.32 -23.71
N PHE A 250 5.59 -22.92 -22.78
CA PHE A 250 5.97 -22.75 -21.37
C PHE A 250 5.63 -24.04 -20.61
N PRO A 251 6.62 -24.85 -20.18
CA PRO A 251 6.34 -26.00 -19.34
C PRO A 251 6.08 -25.55 -17.90
N TYR A 252 4.84 -25.67 -17.41
CA TYR A 252 4.58 -25.72 -15.98
C TYR A 252 4.75 -27.18 -15.51
N TRP A 253 5.71 -27.42 -14.61
CA TRP A 253 5.95 -28.73 -14.01
C TRP A 253 5.12 -28.85 -12.72
N THR A 254 4.13 -29.74 -12.70
CA THR A 254 3.56 -30.28 -11.44
C THR A 254 3.59 -31.81 -11.52
N PRO A 255 3.80 -32.52 -10.39
CA PRO A 255 4.33 -33.89 -10.46
C PRO A 255 3.37 -34.97 -10.97
N HIS A 256 2.09 -34.69 -11.27
CA HIS A 256 1.15 -35.77 -11.59
C HIS A 256 0.06 -35.53 -12.65
N TYR A 257 -0.01 -34.39 -13.36
CA TYR A 257 -0.90 -34.24 -14.52
C TYR A 257 -0.32 -33.23 -15.53
N LEU A 258 -0.19 -33.63 -16.80
CA LEU A 258 0.13 -32.70 -17.90
C LEU A 258 -1.17 -31.99 -18.33
N SER A 259 -1.46 -30.83 -17.76
CA SER A 259 -2.49 -29.91 -18.24
C SER A 259 -1.80 -28.77 -18.98
N ILE A 260 -1.97 -28.71 -20.31
CA ILE A 260 -1.48 -27.60 -21.15
C ILE A 260 -2.64 -26.62 -21.30
N GLU A 261 -2.63 -25.51 -20.57
CA GLU A 261 -3.78 -24.59 -20.60
C GLU A 261 -3.66 -23.41 -21.58
N ARG A 262 -2.48 -23.04 -22.09
CA ARG A 262 -2.38 -21.95 -23.09
C ARG A 262 -1.22 -22.13 -24.07
N ALA A 263 -1.54 -22.10 -25.37
CA ALA A 263 -0.59 -21.90 -26.45
C ALA A 263 -0.79 -20.49 -27.03
N PHE A 264 0.31 -19.77 -27.27
CA PHE A 264 0.30 -18.48 -27.96
C PHE A 264 0.92 -18.69 -29.34
N LEU A 265 0.18 -18.34 -30.38
CA LEU A 265 0.72 -18.27 -31.74
C LEU A 265 1.18 -16.83 -31.98
N ILE A 266 2.48 -16.64 -32.20
CA ILE A 266 3.06 -15.35 -32.58
C ILE A 266 3.36 -15.43 -34.08
N ILE A 267 2.69 -14.59 -34.87
CA ILE A 267 2.91 -14.45 -36.31
C ILE A 267 3.62 -13.12 -36.55
N HIS A 268 4.80 -13.17 -37.17
CA HIS A 268 5.50 -12.00 -37.68
C HIS A 268 5.05 -11.71 -39.13
N PHE A 269 4.80 -10.45 -39.47
CA PHE A 269 4.54 -9.98 -40.83
C PHE A 269 5.73 -9.17 -41.36
#